data_AF-A0A1H3J3L1-F1
#
_entry.id   AF-A0A1H3J3L1-F1
#
_cell.length_a   1.000
_cell.length_b   1.000
_cell.length_c   1.000
_cell.angle_alpha   90.00
_cell.angle_beta   90.00
_cell.angle_gamma   90.00
#
_symmetry.space_group_name_H-M   'P 1'
#
loop_
_entity.id
_entity.type
_entity.pdbx_description
1 polymer ?
#
loop_
_entity_poly.entity_id
_entity_poly.type
_entity_poly.pdbx_seq_one_letter_code
_entity_poly.pdbx_strand_id
1 'polypeptide(L)' 'MLTRTLALELAPHKINVNSIAPGMVLTPFNQPAIDDPALLDEQGQRIPWKRAAQPAGDRQAGGLPGLGGR' A
#
# COMPACT_ATOMS: atom_id res chain seq x y z
N MET A 1 4.80 10.36 17.90
CA MET A 1 6.00 9.55 17.60
C MET A 1 6.01 8.27 18.43
N LEU A 2 5.13 7.30 18.14
CA LEU A 2 4.99 6.09 18.96
C LEU A 2 6.13 5.09 18.73
N THR A 3 6.39 4.71 17.47
CA THR A 3 7.42 3.72 17.10
C THR A 3 8.80 4.07 17.64
N ARG A 4 9.20 5.35 17.56
CA ARG A 4 10.50 5.83 18.05
C ARG A 4 10.63 5.69 19.57
N THR A 5 9.58 6.07 20.31
CA THR A 5 9.57 5.95 21.77
C THR A 5 9.68 4.48 22.18
N LEU A 6 8.85 3.61 21.60
CA LEU A 6 8.86 2.19 21.91
C LEU A 6 10.20 1.52 21.56
N ALA A 7 10.85 1.92 20.46
CA ALA A 7 12.16 1.40 20.11
C ALA A 7 13.23 1.71 21.17
N LEU A 8 13.17 2.90 21.80
CA LEU A 8 14.11 3.28 22.86
C LEU A 8 13.82 2.55 24.17
N GLU A 9 12.55 2.50 24.58
CA GLU A 9 12.14 1.86 25.85
C GLU A 9 12.36 0.34 25.84
N LEU A 10 12.22 -0.31 24.68
CA LEU A 10 12.30 -1.77 24.58
C LEU A 10 13.69 -2.29 24.13
N ALA A 11 14.63 -1.40 23.83
CA ALA A 11 16.00 -1.78 23.47
C ALA A 11 16.72 -2.62 24.54
N PRO A 12 16.61 -2.35 25.86
CA PRO A 12 17.23 -3.19 26.90
C PRO A 12 16.68 -4.63 26.91
N HIS A 13 15.45 -4.82 26.42
CA HIS A 13 14.80 -6.12 26.28
C HIS A 13 15.12 -6.81 24.95
N LYS A 14 15.98 -6.22 24.11
CA LYS A 14 16.35 -6.73 22.77
C LYS A 14 15.13 -6.88 21.84
N ILE A 15 14.17 -5.96 21.96
CA ILE A 15 12.99 -5.93 21.09
C ILE A 15 13.13 -4.80 20.07
N ASN A 16 12.97 -5.13 18.79
CA ASN A 16 13.03 -4.17 17.70
C ASN A 16 11.62 -3.67 17.37
N VAL A 17 11.44 -2.35 17.33
CA VAL A 17 10.17 -1.74 16.95
C VAL A 17 10.35 -0.90 15.70
N ASN A 18 9.72 -1.32 14.62
CA ASN A 18 9.72 -0.65 13.32
C ASN A 18 8.29 -0.39 12.85
N SER A 19 8.12 0.52 11.90
CA SER A 19 6.83 0.77 11.27
C SER A 19 7.03 0.91 9.77
N ILE A 20 6.12 0.29 9.01
CA ILE A 20 6.05 0.41 7.56
C ILE A 20 4.73 1.10 7.25
N ALA A 21 4.79 2.19 6.49
CA ALA A 21 3.61 2.89 6.00
C ALA A 21 3.38 2.53 4.53
N PRO A 22 2.65 1.44 4.22
CA PRO A 22 2.31 1.12 2.84
C PRO A 22 1.43 2.20 2.24
N GLY A 23 1.60 2.44 0.94
CA GLY A 23 0.67 3.24 0.15
C GLY A 23 -0.63 2.47 -0.14
N MET A 24 -1.27 2.75 -1.27
CA MET A 24 -2.47 2.01 -1.68
C MET A 24 -2.13 0.53 -1.97
N VAL A 25 -2.73 -0.39 -1.20
CA VAL A 25 -2.63 -1.85 -1.39
C VAL A 25 -4.02 -2.42 -1.55
N LEU A 26 -4.30 -3.11 -2.66
CA LEU A 26 -5.62 -3.68 -2.95
C LEU A 26 -5.95 -4.78 -1.93
N THR A 27 -6.84 -4.48 -1.01
CA THR A 27 -7.28 -5.35 0.11
C THR A 27 -8.77 -5.09 0.35
N PRO A 28 -9.50 -5.91 1.11
CA PRO A 28 -10.92 -5.65 1.39
C PRO A 28 -11.20 -4.26 2.01
N PHE A 29 -10.20 -3.62 2.62
CA PHE A 29 -10.30 -2.24 3.10
C PHE A 29 -10.60 -1.21 2.00
N ASN A 30 -10.14 -1.44 0.77
CA ASN A 30 -10.39 -0.57 -0.37
C ASN A 30 -11.27 -1.24 -1.44
N GLN A 31 -12.14 -2.17 -1.04
CA GLN A 31 -13.13 -2.79 -1.92
C GLN A 31 -13.93 -1.77 -2.76
N PRO A 32 -14.34 -0.60 -2.24
CA PRO A 32 -15.03 0.40 -3.08
C PRO A 32 -14.21 0.89 -4.27
N ALA A 33 -12.88 1.00 -4.12
CA ALA A 33 -11.99 1.35 -5.21
C ALA A 33 -11.69 0.15 -6.12
N ILE A 34 -11.81 -1.08 -5.63
CA ILE A 34 -11.70 -2.29 -6.46
C ILE A 34 -12.93 -2.44 -7.36
N ASP A 35 -14.12 -2.16 -6.82
CA ASP A 35 -15.40 -2.32 -7.49
C ASP A 35 -15.71 -1.18 -8.49
N ASP A 36 -15.09 -0.01 -8.30
CA ASP A 36 -15.19 1.14 -9.20
C ASP A 36 -13.86 1.44 -9.92
N PRO A 37 -13.71 1.04 -11.20
CA PRO A 37 -12.51 1.28 -11.99
C PRO A 37 -12.16 2.77 -12.17
N ALA A 38 -13.13 3.68 -12.15
CA ALA A 38 -12.87 5.11 -12.30
C ALA A 38 -12.20 5.68 -11.04
N LEU A 39 -12.68 5.26 -9.87
CA LEU A 39 -12.07 5.60 -8.59
C LEU A 39 -10.66 5.01 -8.46
N LEU A 40 -10.46 3.77 -8.94
CA LEU A 40 -9.14 3.14 -8.96
C LEU A 40 -8.14 3.92 -9.82
N ASP A 41 -8.56 4.36 -11.01
CA ASP A 41 -7.70 5.14 -11.90
C ASP A 41 -7.38 6.51 -11.28
N GLU A 42 -8.38 7.23 -10.77
CA GLU A 42 -8.16 8.52 -10.11
C GLU A 42 -7.15 8.41 -8.96
N GLN A 43 -7.30 7.41 -8.10
CA GLN A 43 -6.36 7.16 -7.00
C GLN A 43 -4.98 6.71 -7.52
N GLY A 44 -4.96 5.86 -8.55
CA GLY A 44 -3.75 5.42 -9.23
C GLY A 44 -2.94 6.58 -9.83
N GLN A 45 -3.61 7.60 -10.37
CA GLN A 45 -2.95 8.79 -10.91
C GLN A 45 -2.19 9.59 -9.84
N ARG A 46 -2.61 9.51 -8.57
CA ARG A 46 -1.93 10.17 -7.44
C ARG A 46 -0.70 9.39 -6.97
N ILE A 47 -0.57 8.13 -7.36
CA ILE A 47 0.59 7.29 -7.05
C ILE A 47 1.67 7.57 -8.11
N PRO A 48 2.90 7.95 -7.73
CA PRO A 48 3.97 8.20 -8.72
C PRO A 48 4.26 7.01 -9.65
N TRP A 49 4.09 5.78 -9.15
CA TRP A 49 4.24 4.55 -9.93
C TRP A 49 2.97 4.12 -10.69
N LYS A 50 1.90 4.91 -10.65
CA LYS A 50 0.68 4.72 -11.45
C LYS A 50 0.04 3.33 -11.33
N ARG A 51 0.26 2.67 -10.19
CA ARG A 51 -0.30 1.37 -9.86
C ARG A 51 -0.48 1.21 -8.36
N ALA A 52 -1.55 0.53 -7.95
CA ALA A 52 -1.69 0.05 -6.58
C ALA A 52 -0.79 -1.18 -6.34
N ALA A 53 -0.43 -1.43 -5.09
CA ALA A 53 0.25 -2.66 -4.70
C ALA A 53 -0.74 -3.81 -4.52
N GLN A 54 -0.26 -5.04 -4.69
CA GLN A 54 -1.01 -6.25 -4.38
C GLN A 54 -0.44 -6.90 -3.12
N PRO A 55 -1.28 -7.59 -2.33
CA PRO A 55 -0.81 -8.43 -1.23
C PRO A 55 0.16 -9.51 -1.73
N ALA A 56 1.14 -9.89 -0.91
CA ALA A 56 2.16 -10.86 -1.31
C ALA A 56 1.60 -12.26 -1.66
N GLY A 57 0.41 -12.61 -1.17
CA GLY A 57 -0.29 -13.86 -1.52
C GLY A 57 -0.94 -13.84 -2.91
N ASP A 58 -1.22 -12.64 -3.43
CA ASP A 58 -1.91 -12.45 -4.71
C ASP A 58 -0.88 -12.02 -5.75
N ARG A 59 -0.09 -12.99 -6.23
CA ARG A 59 0.92 -12.77 -7.29
C ARG A 59 0.29 -12.55 -8.68
N GLN A 60 -1.01 -12.72 -8.84
CA GLN A 60 -1.65 -12.69 -10.15
C GLN A 60 -2.19 -11.29 -10.50
N ALA A 61 -1.58 -10.74 -11.55
CA ALA A 61 -2.08 -9.66 -12.40
C ALA A 61 -2.11 -8.24 -11.80
N GLY A 62 -0.99 -7.77 -11.25
CA GLY A 62 -0.75 -6.35 -10.99
C GLY A 62 -0.35 -5.56 -12.25
N GLY A 63 -1.01 -5.81 -13.37
CA GLY A 63 -0.97 -4.94 -14.55
C GLY A 63 -2.35 -4.33 -14.71
N LEU A 64 -2.51 -3.05 -14.36
CA LEU A 64 -3.67 -2.31 -14.84
C LEU A 64 -3.66 -2.41 -16.37
N PRO A 65 -4.76 -2.84 -17.03
CA PRO A 65 -4.80 -2.92 -18.47
C PRO A 65 -4.53 -1.54 -19.05
N GLY A 66 -3.41 -1.42 -19.78
CA GLY A 66 -3.00 -0.29 -20.61
C GLY A 66 -3.47 1.10 -20.15
N LEU A 67 -2.63 1.81 -19.40
CA LEU A 67 -2.60 3.27 -19.47
C LEU A 67 -1.98 3.65 -20.83
N GLY A 68 -2.78 3.48 -21.89
CA GLY A 68 -2.50 3.97 -23.22
C GLY A 68 -2.63 5.48 -23.26
N GLY A 69 -1.51 6.13 -23.54
CA GLY A 69 -1.36 7.41 -24.24
C GLY A 69 -2.36 8.53 -23.93
N ARG A 70 -1.86 9.56 -23.26
CA ARG A 70 -1.77 10.91 -23.85
C ARG A 70 -0.40 11.49 -23.57
#